data_AF-A0A923CE24-F1
#
_entry.id   AF-A0A923CE24-F1
#
_cell.length_a   1.000
_cell.length_b   1.000
_cell.length_c   1.000
_cell.angle_alpha   90.00
_cell.angle_beta   90.00
_cell.angle_gamma   90.00
#
_symmetry.space_group_name_H-M   'P 1'
#
loop_
_entity.id
_entity.type
_entity.pdbx_description
1 polymer ?
#
loop_
_entity_poly.entity_id
_entity_poly.type
_entity_poly.pdbx_seq_one_letter_code
_entity_poly.pdbx_strand_id
1 'polypeptide(L)'
;MPPIADVAQAWGSFVSHNQLLKKYLPSNNLTLTLDSQAQTCRTHTTGIAFQNEEKMKYITTIALASLAIAAQATVFATGDLAIVGYNSSNPDDVAIVSLVAFESGTSFYMTDYGWRSANDGFRGGGEGWIKVTATRNYSAGEVFVIRREINGTSPAVAGLENADFTFEFDGATNPEFAPNGTGDQVFLFQGDFTDSSNTTTPATFTNGAMIFGLNAEGTGAGANGWQTDATSSTTSALPNALVEGQTAVGLFPAGSTELANAAYNRVVTSGTKEELLAAIANRANWTSSASLIDFDSSSYSVEAIPEPATMTALGLALVAIARKRRK
;
A
#
# COMPACT_ATOMS: atom_id res chain seq x y z
N MET A 1 11.37 -11.42 -13.64
CA MET A 1 10.50 -12.29 -14.47
C MET A 1 9.44 -12.85 -13.53
N PRO A 2 8.15 -12.59 -13.72
CA PRO A 2 7.12 -13.11 -12.82
C PRO A 2 7.01 -14.64 -12.96
N PRO A 3 6.48 -15.35 -11.94
CA PRO A 3 6.35 -16.80 -11.97
C PRO A 3 5.35 -17.25 -13.05
N ILE A 4 5.70 -18.36 -13.73
CA ILE A 4 4.95 -19.00 -14.83
C ILE A 4 3.49 -19.36 -14.48
N ALA A 5 3.10 -19.34 -13.20
CA ALA A 5 1.76 -19.67 -12.74
C ALA A 5 0.69 -18.63 -13.11
N ASP A 6 1.01 -17.33 -13.08
CA ASP A 6 0.06 -16.25 -13.44
C ASP A 6 -0.26 -16.22 -14.93
N VAL A 7 0.66 -16.76 -15.73
CA VAL A 7 0.47 -16.92 -17.17
C VAL A 7 -0.64 -17.96 -17.42
N ALA A 8 -0.70 -19.07 -16.69
CA ALA A 8 -1.69 -20.12 -16.96
C ALA A 8 -3.15 -19.67 -16.74
N GLN A 9 -3.41 -18.83 -15.73
CA GLN A 9 -4.76 -18.36 -15.41
C GLN A 9 -5.26 -17.31 -16.42
N ALA A 10 -4.35 -16.48 -16.94
CA ALA A 10 -4.62 -15.61 -18.10
C ALA A 10 -4.84 -16.39 -19.40
N TRP A 11 -4.27 -17.60 -19.54
CA TRP A 11 -4.42 -18.43 -20.74
C TRP A 11 -5.76 -19.18 -20.81
N GLY A 12 -6.32 -19.60 -19.67
CA GLY A 12 -7.62 -20.27 -19.61
C GLY A 12 -8.79 -19.38 -20.10
N SER A 13 -8.73 -18.09 -19.80
CA SER A 13 -9.74 -17.10 -20.25
C SER A 13 -9.55 -16.68 -21.72
N PHE A 14 -8.33 -16.80 -22.26
CA PHE A 14 -8.00 -16.50 -23.64
C PHE A 14 -8.51 -17.56 -24.63
N VAL A 15 -8.48 -18.85 -24.24
CA VAL A 15 -8.98 -19.96 -25.07
C VAL A 15 -10.52 -19.91 -25.21
N SER A 16 -11.24 -19.48 -24.16
CA SER A 16 -12.71 -19.37 -24.21
C SER A 16 -13.18 -18.19 -25.09
N HIS A 17 -12.46 -17.06 -25.08
CA HIS A 17 -12.70 -15.95 -26.00
C HIS A 17 -12.48 -16.31 -27.48
N ASN A 18 -11.53 -17.21 -27.75
CA ASN A 18 -11.24 -17.70 -29.11
C ASN A 18 -12.36 -18.59 -29.69
N GLN A 19 -13.15 -19.28 -28.85
CA GLN A 19 -14.29 -20.09 -29.29
C GLN A 19 -15.46 -19.21 -29.77
N LEU A 20 -15.67 -18.04 -29.14
CA LEU A 20 -16.70 -17.07 -29.56
C LEU A 20 -16.33 -16.38 -30.89
N LEU A 21 -15.06 -16.09 -31.12
CA LEU A 21 -14.56 -15.47 -32.35
C LEU A 21 -14.66 -16.38 -33.58
N LYS A 22 -14.51 -17.70 -33.41
CA LYS A 22 -14.67 -18.69 -34.51
C LYS A 22 -16.09 -18.75 -35.09
N LYS A 23 -17.11 -18.31 -34.34
CA LYS A 23 -18.50 -18.27 -34.83
C LYS A 23 -18.74 -17.15 -35.86
N TYR A 24 -17.87 -16.14 -35.93
CA TYR A 24 -18.09 -14.92 -36.72
C TYR A 24 -17.05 -14.65 -37.81
N LEU A 25 -16.02 -15.49 -37.94
CA LEU A 25 -14.98 -15.37 -38.96
C LEU A 25 -15.00 -16.61 -39.88
N PRO A 26 -14.98 -16.46 -41.21
CA PRO A 26 -14.74 -17.59 -42.11
C PRO A 26 -13.39 -18.20 -41.73
N SER A 27 -13.43 -19.48 -41.35
CA SER A 27 -12.27 -20.29 -40.98
C SER A 27 -11.19 -20.22 -42.05
N ASN A 28 -10.02 -19.65 -41.71
CA ASN A 28 -8.67 -20.17 -42.02
C ASN A 28 -7.50 -19.15 -41.93
N ASN A 29 -7.68 -17.88 -41.54
CA ASN A 29 -6.63 -16.86 -41.72
C ASN A 29 -6.04 -16.21 -40.45
N LEU A 30 -6.11 -16.85 -39.28
CA LEU A 30 -5.45 -16.31 -38.08
C LEU A 30 -4.57 -17.36 -37.40
N THR A 31 -3.26 -17.28 -37.65
CA THR A 31 -2.23 -18.04 -36.92
C THR A 31 -1.40 -17.03 -36.12
N LEU A 32 -1.56 -17.03 -34.80
CA LEU A 32 -0.72 -16.26 -33.87
C LEU A 32 0.41 -17.20 -33.39
N THR A 33 1.63 -16.96 -33.85
CA THR A 33 2.82 -17.65 -33.34
C THR A 33 3.56 -16.69 -32.41
N LEU A 34 3.75 -17.09 -31.14
CA LEU A 34 4.59 -16.35 -30.19
C LEU A 34 6.00 -16.96 -30.20
N ASP A 35 7.01 -16.15 -30.51
CA ASP A 35 8.43 -16.51 -30.37
C ASP A 35 8.87 -16.24 -28.92
N SER A 36 9.30 -17.29 -28.23
CA SER A 36 9.71 -17.27 -26.82
C SER A 36 11.05 -16.54 -26.54
N GLN A 37 11.66 -15.88 -27.52
CA GLN A 37 12.98 -15.26 -27.36
C GLN A 37 13.07 -13.77 -27.79
N ALA A 38 11.99 -13.13 -28.23
CA ALA A 38 12.05 -11.74 -28.71
C ALA A 38 11.43 -10.73 -27.72
N GLN A 39 12.28 -9.90 -27.09
CA GLN A 39 11.90 -8.74 -26.26
C GLN A 39 11.31 -7.54 -27.06
N THR A 40 10.93 -7.75 -28.33
CA THR A 40 10.21 -6.75 -29.14
C THR A 40 9.08 -7.41 -29.91
N CYS A 41 7.85 -6.96 -29.66
CA CYS A 41 6.68 -7.36 -30.43
C CYS A 41 6.77 -6.73 -31.82
N ARG A 42 7.19 -7.49 -32.84
CA ARG A 42 7.07 -7.08 -34.25
C ARG A 42 5.79 -7.67 -34.81
N THR A 43 4.84 -6.82 -35.16
CA THR A 43 3.65 -7.21 -35.93
C THR A 43 4.06 -7.45 -37.38
N HIS A 44 4.03 -8.72 -37.80
CA HIS A 44 4.17 -9.09 -39.20
C HIS A 44 2.76 -9.18 -39.81
N THR A 45 2.31 -8.10 -40.45
CA THR A 45 1.02 -8.06 -41.13
C THR A 45 1.19 -8.66 -42.53
N THR A 46 0.92 -9.95 -42.69
CA THR A 46 0.65 -10.51 -44.02
C THR A 46 -0.74 -10.03 -44.44
N GLY A 47 -0.81 -9.38 -45.60
CA GLY A 47 -1.99 -8.65 -46.06
C GLY A 47 -3.25 -9.51 -46.06
N ILE A 48 -4.22 -9.15 -45.21
CA ILE A 48 -5.55 -9.72 -45.24
C ILE A 48 -6.41 -8.81 -46.12
N ALA A 49 -6.78 -9.29 -47.31
CA ALA A 49 -7.69 -8.57 -48.20
C ALA A 49 -9.12 -8.71 -47.67
N PHE A 50 -9.67 -7.64 -47.09
CA PHE A 50 -11.05 -7.60 -46.61
C PHE A 50 -11.96 -6.92 -47.63
N GLN A 51 -13.10 -7.56 -47.93
CA GLN A 51 -14.04 -7.18 -49.00
C GLN A 51 -14.90 -5.93 -48.70
N ASN A 52 -14.74 -5.24 -47.57
CA ASN A 52 -15.56 -4.07 -47.21
C ASN A 52 -14.82 -3.10 -46.29
N GLU A 53 -14.42 -1.93 -46.80
CA GLU A 53 -13.61 -0.92 -46.11
C GLU A 53 -14.32 -0.26 -44.92
N GLU A 54 -15.66 -0.16 -44.93
CA GLU A 54 -16.44 0.50 -43.88
C GLU A 54 -16.52 -0.30 -42.56
N LYS A 55 -16.48 -1.65 -42.64
CA LYS A 55 -16.48 -2.51 -41.44
C LYS A 55 -15.09 -2.65 -40.80
N MET A 56 -14.03 -2.31 -41.55
CA MET A 56 -12.64 -2.35 -41.10
C MET A 56 -12.29 -1.23 -40.12
N LYS A 57 -12.94 -0.06 -40.19
CA LYS A 57 -12.70 1.00 -39.19
C LYS A 57 -13.10 0.57 -37.79
N TYR A 58 -14.25 -0.10 -37.64
CA TYR A 58 -14.74 -0.50 -36.32
C TYR A 58 -13.97 -1.68 -35.72
N ILE A 59 -13.54 -2.66 -36.51
CA ILE A 59 -12.86 -3.86 -36.00
C ILE A 59 -11.37 -3.60 -35.72
N THR A 60 -10.70 -2.77 -36.52
CA THR A 60 -9.30 -2.40 -36.29
C THR A 60 -9.14 -1.46 -35.08
N THR A 61 -10.14 -0.59 -34.82
CA THR A 61 -10.18 0.25 -33.61
C THR A 61 -10.44 -0.56 -32.33
N ILE A 62 -11.18 -1.67 -32.40
CA ILE A 62 -11.46 -2.52 -31.22
C ILE A 62 -10.26 -3.46 -30.91
N ALA A 63 -9.49 -3.89 -31.91
CA ALA A 63 -8.37 -4.81 -31.72
C ALA A 63 -7.04 -4.14 -31.32
N LEU A 64 -6.83 -2.85 -31.60
CA LEU A 64 -5.70 -2.08 -31.06
C LEU A 64 -5.96 -1.49 -29.66
N ALA A 65 -7.18 -1.67 -29.13
CA ALA A 65 -7.56 -1.26 -27.78
C ALA A 65 -7.34 -2.38 -26.74
N SER A 66 -6.51 -3.39 -27.02
CA SER A 66 -5.77 -4.08 -25.97
C SER A 66 -4.73 -3.10 -25.41
N LEU A 67 -5.23 -2.05 -24.75
CA LEU A 67 -4.47 -1.17 -23.89
C LEU A 67 -3.74 -2.06 -22.91
N ALA A 68 -2.42 -1.94 -22.85
CA ALA A 68 -1.73 -2.16 -21.61
C ALA A 68 -2.35 -1.16 -20.61
N ILE A 69 -3.32 -1.63 -19.81
CA ILE A 69 -3.69 -0.95 -18.58
C ILE A 69 -2.43 -1.05 -17.74
N ALA A 70 -1.65 0.03 -17.70
CA ALA A 70 -0.61 0.13 -16.68
C ALA A 70 -1.33 -0.01 -15.34
N ALA A 71 -0.92 -0.98 -14.52
CA ALA A 71 -1.40 -1.06 -13.15
C ALA A 71 -1.17 0.30 -12.51
N GLN A 72 -2.26 0.95 -12.08
CA GLN A 72 -2.16 2.23 -11.40
C GLN A 72 -1.64 1.96 -9.99
N ALA A 73 -0.78 2.85 -9.48
CA ALA A 73 -0.38 2.81 -8.08
C ALA A 73 -1.61 2.71 -7.17
N THR A 74 -1.55 1.85 -6.17
CA THR A 74 -2.64 1.61 -5.24
C THR A 74 -2.88 2.86 -4.39
N VAL A 75 -4.13 3.26 -4.26
CA VAL A 75 -4.55 4.31 -3.33
C VAL A 75 -4.92 3.65 -2.02
N PHE A 76 -4.17 3.94 -0.96
CA PHE A 76 -4.42 3.39 0.37
C PHE A 76 -5.57 4.12 1.06
N ALA A 77 -6.46 3.34 1.67
CA ALA A 77 -7.38 3.79 2.69
C ALA A 77 -6.75 3.70 4.09
N THR A 78 -7.40 4.33 5.07
CA THR A 78 -7.01 4.18 6.48
C THR A 78 -6.99 2.71 6.89
N GLY A 79 -5.92 2.32 7.57
CA GLY A 79 -5.66 0.95 8.04
C GLY A 79 -5.24 -0.05 6.96
N ASP A 80 -5.00 0.35 5.70
CA ASP A 80 -4.49 -0.58 4.67
C ASP A 80 -3.07 -1.08 4.96
N LEU A 81 -2.30 -0.31 5.73
CA LEU A 81 -1.02 -0.71 6.33
C LEU A 81 -1.15 -0.54 7.85
N ALA A 82 -0.40 -1.33 8.62
CA ALA A 82 -0.33 -1.16 10.07
C ALA A 82 1.09 -1.38 10.59
N ILE A 83 1.47 -0.64 11.63
CA ILE A 83 2.76 -0.82 12.30
C ILE A 83 2.65 -1.99 13.28
N VAL A 84 3.57 -2.94 13.20
CA VAL A 84 3.62 -4.14 14.05
C VAL A 84 4.93 -4.25 14.85
N GLY A 85 5.87 -3.32 14.64
CA GLY A 85 7.12 -3.24 15.40
C GLY A 85 7.73 -1.85 15.31
N TYR A 86 8.36 -1.44 16.40
CA TYR A 86 9.02 -0.16 16.60
C TYR A 86 10.27 -0.37 17.48
N ASN A 87 11.44 -0.04 16.95
CA ASN A 87 12.67 0.08 17.72
C ASN A 87 13.18 1.52 17.55
N SER A 88 13.36 2.25 18.65
CA SER A 88 14.12 3.51 18.67
C SER A 88 15.47 3.38 19.39
N SER A 89 15.79 2.15 19.84
CA SER A 89 17.18 1.80 20.12
C SER A 89 17.86 1.47 18.80
N ASN A 90 19.02 2.03 18.51
CA ASN A 90 19.75 1.78 17.26
C ASN A 90 19.94 0.26 16.97
N PRO A 91 19.60 -0.23 15.77
CA PRO A 91 19.03 0.52 14.63
C PRO A 91 17.57 0.92 14.82
N ASP A 92 17.21 2.10 14.30
CA ASP A 92 15.83 2.56 14.31
C ASP A 92 15.05 1.79 13.25
N ASP A 93 14.16 0.90 13.68
CA ASP A 93 13.44 -0.03 12.80
C ASP A 93 11.93 0.10 12.99
N VAL A 94 11.19 0.08 11.87
CA VAL A 94 9.72 0.02 11.86
C VAL A 94 9.26 -1.17 11.03
N ALA A 95 8.59 -2.12 11.67
CA ALA A 95 7.95 -3.24 10.99
C ALA A 95 6.51 -2.89 10.62
N ILE A 96 6.15 -3.14 9.36
CA ILE A 96 4.85 -2.79 8.79
C ILE A 96 4.25 -4.06 8.17
N VAL A 97 2.98 -4.30 8.46
CA VAL A 97 2.18 -5.31 7.76
C VAL A 97 1.29 -4.63 6.74
N SER A 98 1.22 -5.21 5.55
CA SER A 98 0.24 -4.86 4.54
C SER A 98 -1.07 -5.60 4.79
N LEU A 99 -2.20 -4.90 4.89
CA LEU A 99 -3.52 -5.50 5.11
C LEU A 99 -4.38 -5.54 3.84
N VAL A 100 -3.86 -5.04 2.73
CA VAL A 100 -4.43 -5.12 1.38
C VAL A 100 -3.32 -5.39 0.38
N ALA A 101 -3.60 -6.08 -0.73
CA ALA A 101 -2.60 -6.17 -1.79
C ALA A 101 -2.35 -4.79 -2.42
N PHE A 102 -1.11 -4.52 -2.84
CA PHE A 102 -0.79 -3.29 -3.55
C PHE A 102 0.25 -3.50 -4.66
N GLU A 103 0.19 -2.65 -5.66
CA GLU A 103 0.97 -2.80 -6.89
C GLU A 103 2.34 -2.12 -6.79
N SER A 104 3.30 -2.59 -7.61
CA SER A 104 4.56 -1.89 -7.84
C SER A 104 4.31 -0.42 -8.25
N GLY A 105 5.17 0.49 -7.79
CA GLY A 105 5.04 1.93 -8.01
C GLY A 105 4.11 2.63 -7.02
N THR A 106 3.45 1.89 -6.12
CA THR A 106 2.72 2.48 -4.98
C THR A 106 3.71 3.11 -4.00
N SER A 107 3.42 4.35 -3.59
CA SER A 107 4.21 5.06 -2.58
C SER A 107 3.39 5.42 -1.35
N PHE A 108 4.06 5.47 -0.20
CA PHE A 108 3.57 6.04 1.04
C PHE A 108 4.73 6.73 1.78
N TYR A 109 4.40 7.52 2.79
CA TYR A 109 5.32 8.22 3.65
C TYR A 109 5.27 7.63 5.05
N MET A 110 6.43 7.60 5.71
CA MET A 110 6.60 7.37 7.12
C MET A 110 7.25 8.61 7.72
N THR A 111 6.74 9.10 8.84
CA THR A 111 7.28 10.29 9.51
C THR A 111 7.21 10.16 11.03
N ASP A 112 8.15 10.80 11.70
CA ASP A 112 8.17 11.05 13.13
C ASP A 112 7.70 12.48 13.44
N TYR A 113 7.06 13.20 12.51
CA TYR A 113 6.45 14.48 12.83
C TYR A 113 5.28 14.33 13.81
N GLY A 114 5.34 15.07 14.92
CA GLY A 114 4.23 15.15 15.88
C GLY A 114 2.98 15.76 15.25
N TRP A 115 1.78 15.26 15.56
CA TRP A 115 0.54 15.85 15.04
C TRP A 115 0.05 17.01 15.91
N ARG A 116 -0.26 18.15 15.27
CA ARG A 116 -0.90 19.29 15.92
C ARG A 116 -2.41 19.26 15.78
N SER A 117 -3.11 19.00 16.88
CA SER A 117 -4.58 19.02 16.89
C SER A 117 -5.13 20.42 16.63
N ALA A 118 -4.40 21.48 17.02
CA ALA A 118 -4.86 22.86 16.86
C ALA A 118 -4.93 23.31 15.38
N ASN A 119 -4.11 22.72 14.51
CA ASN A 119 -3.95 23.15 13.12
C ASN A 119 -4.24 22.04 12.10
N ASP A 120 -4.65 20.86 12.58
CA ASP A 120 -4.95 19.67 11.77
C ASP A 120 -3.81 19.35 10.78
N GLY A 121 -2.58 19.29 11.30
CA GLY A 121 -1.39 19.04 10.49
C GLY A 121 -0.19 18.61 11.32
N PHE A 122 0.87 18.16 10.64
CA PHE A 122 2.13 17.79 11.27
C PHE A 122 2.85 19.03 11.81
N ARG A 123 3.53 18.89 12.94
CA ARG A 123 4.44 19.90 13.49
C ARG A 123 5.60 20.05 12.52
N GLY A 124 5.77 21.20 11.88
CA GLY A 124 6.96 21.43 11.04
C GLY A 124 8.27 21.47 11.85
N GLY A 125 9.38 21.27 11.16
CA GLY A 125 10.76 21.53 11.57
C GLY A 125 11.37 20.59 12.63
N GLY A 126 12.56 20.07 12.32
CA GLY A 126 13.44 19.35 13.26
C GLY A 126 13.05 17.89 13.53
N GLU A 127 12.37 17.27 12.57
CA GLU A 127 11.87 15.89 12.50
C GLU A 127 11.81 15.56 11.00
N GLY A 128 11.60 14.30 10.60
CA GLY A 128 11.76 13.92 9.20
C GLY A 128 10.75 12.93 8.65
N TRP A 129 10.97 12.60 7.39
CA TRP A 129 10.11 11.67 6.67
C TRP A 129 10.93 10.80 5.71
N ILE A 130 10.37 9.62 5.45
CA ILE A 130 10.85 8.67 4.46
C ILE A 130 9.66 8.35 3.57
N LYS A 131 9.78 8.62 2.27
CA LYS A 131 8.89 8.11 1.25
C LYS A 131 9.40 6.77 0.77
N VAL A 132 8.51 5.79 0.81
CA VAL A 132 8.75 4.40 0.44
C VAL A 132 7.98 4.13 -0.84
N THR A 133 8.62 3.59 -1.86
CA THR A 133 7.97 3.23 -3.13
C THR A 133 8.24 1.78 -3.49
N ALA A 134 7.18 1.01 -3.68
CA ALA A 134 7.23 -0.41 -4.01
C ALA A 134 7.88 -0.65 -5.39
N THR A 135 8.79 -1.63 -5.49
CA THR A 135 9.37 -2.06 -6.79
C THR A 135 8.78 -3.37 -7.30
N ARG A 136 7.90 -3.98 -6.52
CA ARG A 136 7.12 -5.17 -6.85
C ARG A 136 5.70 -5.06 -6.29
N ASN A 137 4.86 -6.01 -6.70
CA ASN A 137 3.54 -6.20 -6.11
C ASN A 137 3.67 -6.87 -4.74
N TYR A 138 2.83 -6.46 -3.81
CA TYR A 138 2.74 -7.03 -2.47
C TYR A 138 1.38 -7.68 -2.24
N SER A 139 1.40 -8.83 -1.58
CA SER A 139 0.18 -9.52 -1.15
C SER A 139 -0.27 -9.00 0.20
N ALA A 140 -1.59 -9.03 0.44
CA ALA A 140 -2.12 -8.80 1.77
C ALA A 140 -1.51 -9.81 2.77
N GLY A 141 -1.08 -9.31 3.91
CA GLY A 141 -0.45 -10.05 5.00
C GLY A 141 1.08 -10.05 4.97
N GLU A 142 1.72 -9.56 3.90
CA GLU A 142 3.18 -9.43 3.90
C GLU A 142 3.68 -8.43 4.96
N VAL A 143 4.76 -8.80 5.66
CA VAL A 143 5.43 -7.95 6.64
C VAL A 143 6.80 -7.54 6.11
N PHE A 144 7.12 -6.25 6.21
CA PHE A 144 8.41 -5.70 5.81
C PHE A 144 8.93 -4.74 6.88
N VAL A 145 10.26 -4.62 6.99
CA VAL A 145 10.92 -3.78 8.00
C VAL A 145 11.71 -2.68 7.32
N ILE A 146 11.37 -1.43 7.63
CA ILE A 146 12.15 -0.27 7.21
C ILE A 146 13.17 0.00 8.31
N ARG A 147 14.47 -0.05 7.96
CA ARG A 147 15.58 0.22 8.87
C ARG A 147 16.22 1.57 8.55
N ARG A 148 16.67 2.26 9.58
CA ARG A 148 17.68 3.30 9.47
C ARG A 148 19.00 2.78 10.04
N GLU A 149 20.04 2.70 9.21
CA GLU A 149 21.37 2.24 9.63
C GLU A 149 22.34 3.42 9.80
N ILE A 150 23.03 3.51 10.95
CA ILE A 150 23.78 4.69 11.43
C ILE A 150 24.98 5.12 10.55
N ASN A 151 25.44 4.31 9.60
CA ASN A 151 26.66 4.63 8.83
C ASN A 151 26.46 4.65 7.31
N GLY A 152 25.23 4.50 6.83
CA GLY A 152 24.86 4.73 5.46
C GLY A 152 24.31 6.14 5.31
N THR A 153 24.76 6.90 4.32
CA THR A 153 24.15 8.17 3.90
C THR A 153 22.72 8.00 3.32
N SER A 154 22.07 6.85 3.51
CA SER A 154 20.73 6.53 3.00
C SER A 154 20.05 5.49 3.90
N PRO A 155 18.71 5.57 4.09
CA PRO A 155 17.92 4.50 4.70
C PRO A 155 18.18 3.16 3.98
N ALA A 156 18.20 2.06 4.72
CA ALA A 156 18.44 0.73 4.17
C ALA A 156 17.32 -0.23 4.63
N VAL A 157 16.97 -1.23 3.82
CA VAL A 157 15.98 -2.23 4.26
C VAL A 157 16.71 -3.30 5.06
N ALA A 158 16.23 -3.63 6.25
CA ALA A 158 16.72 -4.78 7.00
C ALA A 158 15.75 -5.94 6.93
N GLY A 159 16.27 -7.15 6.76
CA GLY A 159 15.42 -8.35 6.70
C GLY A 159 14.70 -8.57 5.37
N LEU A 160 14.88 -7.67 4.40
CA LEU A 160 14.61 -7.90 2.97
C LEU A 160 15.88 -7.57 2.18
N GLU A 161 16.05 -8.18 1.01
CA GLU A 161 17.03 -7.66 0.06
C GLU A 161 16.62 -6.22 -0.31
N ASN A 162 17.58 -5.28 -0.42
CA ASN A 162 17.39 -3.87 -0.81
C ASN A 162 16.66 -3.64 -2.16
N ALA A 163 16.13 -4.68 -2.81
CA ALA A 163 15.54 -4.67 -4.15
C ALA A 163 14.02 -4.44 -4.20
N ASP A 164 13.35 -4.41 -3.04
CA ASP A 164 11.89 -4.46 -2.91
C ASP A 164 11.20 -3.09 -2.74
N PHE A 165 11.99 -2.05 -2.44
CA PHE A 165 11.54 -0.66 -2.32
C PHE A 165 12.62 0.33 -2.81
N THR A 166 12.20 1.51 -3.24
CA THR A 166 13.07 2.70 -3.37
C THR A 166 12.67 3.76 -2.35
N PHE A 167 13.65 4.51 -1.83
CA PHE A 167 13.45 5.50 -0.79
C PHE A 167 13.77 6.93 -1.26
N GLU A 168 12.96 7.87 -0.83
CA GLU A 168 13.21 9.31 -0.86
C GLU A 168 13.05 9.82 0.58
N PHE A 169 13.87 10.78 1.03
CA PHE A 169 13.90 11.22 2.42
C PHE A 169 14.29 12.69 2.51
N ASP A 170 13.96 13.33 3.63
CA ASP A 170 14.33 14.73 3.87
C ASP A 170 15.84 14.87 4.03
N GLY A 171 16.46 15.71 3.20
CA GLY A 171 17.89 16.03 3.24
C GLY A 171 18.82 14.99 2.59
N ALA A 172 19.87 15.48 1.91
CA ALA A 172 20.83 14.65 1.19
C ALA A 172 21.91 13.98 2.08
N THR A 173 21.97 14.29 3.38
CA THR A 173 23.09 13.87 4.26
C THR A 173 22.72 13.22 5.59
N ASN A 174 21.45 13.25 6.02
CA ASN A 174 20.95 12.50 7.18
C ASN A 174 19.42 12.53 7.16
N PRO A 175 18.71 11.38 7.08
CA PRO A 175 17.25 11.40 7.26
C PRO A 175 16.94 11.90 8.68
N GLU A 176 16.11 12.95 8.78
CA GLU A 176 15.63 13.49 10.08
C GLU A 176 14.64 12.55 10.77
N PHE A 177 14.14 11.50 10.09
CA PHE A 177 13.37 10.43 10.75
C PHE A 177 14.27 9.67 11.72
N ALA A 178 14.17 10.00 13.00
CA ALA A 178 15.04 9.52 14.05
C ALA A 178 14.26 9.36 15.35
N PRO A 179 13.40 8.34 15.45
CA PRO A 179 12.60 8.09 16.63
C PRO A 179 13.47 8.05 17.89
N ASN A 180 13.06 8.75 18.94
CA ASN A 180 13.85 8.84 20.17
C ASN A 180 13.64 7.63 21.10
N GLY A 181 14.72 7.17 21.75
CA GLY A 181 14.72 6.13 22.80
C GLY A 181 13.92 6.49 24.06
N THR A 182 13.52 7.76 24.20
CA THR A 182 12.59 8.27 25.23
C THR A 182 11.24 8.69 24.64
N GLY A 183 10.79 8.00 23.60
CA GLY A 183 9.44 8.12 23.07
C GLY A 183 9.37 8.99 21.83
N ASP A 184 8.44 8.66 20.95
CA ASP A 184 8.16 9.38 19.70
C ASP A 184 6.84 8.91 19.07
N GLN A 185 6.47 9.50 17.95
CA GLN A 185 5.38 9.05 17.08
C GLN A 185 5.92 8.48 15.78
N VAL A 186 5.17 7.55 15.18
CA VAL A 186 5.38 7.15 13.79
C VAL A 186 4.03 7.13 13.09
N PHE A 187 3.93 7.87 11.99
CA PHE A 187 2.75 7.90 11.15
C PHE A 187 3.04 7.37 9.75
N LEU A 188 2.11 6.55 9.24
CA LEU A 188 2.06 6.13 7.85
C LEU A 188 0.96 6.92 7.15
N PHE A 189 1.28 7.53 6.01
CA PHE A 189 0.30 8.25 5.21
C PHE A 189 0.63 8.18 3.72
N GLN A 190 -0.35 8.44 2.87
CA GLN A 190 -0.16 8.60 1.43
C GLN A 190 -0.71 9.95 1.00
N GLY A 191 -0.10 10.55 -0.02
CA GLY A 191 -0.55 11.80 -0.63
C GLY A 191 0.60 12.67 -1.09
N ASP A 192 0.26 13.86 -1.56
CA ASP A 192 1.21 14.91 -1.88
C ASP A 192 1.66 15.58 -0.58
N PHE A 193 2.85 15.23 -0.10
CA PHE A 193 3.43 15.78 1.12
C PHE A 193 4.10 17.12 0.85
N THR A 194 3.72 18.13 1.63
CA THR A 194 4.38 19.44 1.68
C THR A 194 5.01 19.59 3.05
N ASP A 195 6.33 19.42 3.07
CA ASP A 195 7.13 19.60 4.27
C ASP A 195 7.19 21.07 4.70
N SER A 196 7.40 21.30 5.99
CA SER A 196 7.69 22.61 6.53
C SER A 196 8.91 22.55 7.42
N SER A 197 10.01 23.17 7.00
CA SER A 197 11.21 23.35 7.83
C SER A 197 11.03 24.34 8.99
N ASN A 198 9.81 24.85 9.19
CA ASN A 198 9.47 25.86 10.19
C ASN A 198 8.48 25.28 11.21
N THR A 199 8.80 25.40 12.50
CA THR A 199 7.96 24.92 13.60
C THR A 199 6.66 25.68 13.81
N THR A 200 6.43 26.79 13.10
CA THR A 200 5.18 27.57 13.19
C THR A 200 4.20 27.30 12.04
N THR A 201 4.67 26.75 10.92
CA THR A 201 3.82 26.34 9.79
C THR A 201 3.69 24.81 9.81
N PRO A 202 2.48 24.24 9.81
CA PRO A 202 2.34 22.80 9.76
C PRO A 202 2.87 22.21 8.46
N ALA A 203 3.55 21.07 8.53
CA ALA A 203 3.70 20.19 7.38
C ALA A 203 2.34 19.52 7.12
N THR A 204 1.97 19.36 5.86
CA THR A 204 0.63 18.85 5.48
C THR A 204 0.73 17.86 4.34
N PHE A 205 -0.29 17.02 4.18
CA PHE A 205 -0.45 16.19 3.01
C PHE A 205 -1.83 16.41 2.39
N THR A 206 -1.91 16.28 1.08
CA THR A 206 -3.17 16.38 0.32
C THR A 206 -3.30 15.21 -0.64
N ASN A 207 -4.46 15.03 -1.28
CA ASN A 207 -4.69 13.99 -2.30
C ASN A 207 -4.36 12.55 -1.83
N GLY A 208 -4.63 12.24 -0.56
CA GLY A 208 -4.43 10.90 -0.01
C GLY A 208 -5.01 10.75 1.40
N ALA A 209 -4.49 9.81 2.17
CA ALA A 209 -5.05 9.42 3.47
C ALA A 209 -3.96 9.21 4.53
N MET A 210 -4.32 9.50 5.78
CA MET A 210 -3.61 8.96 6.94
C MET A 210 -3.94 7.47 7.04
N ILE A 211 -2.90 6.63 7.11
CA ILE A 211 -3.05 5.17 7.04
C ILE A 211 -3.05 4.57 8.45
N PHE A 212 -2.00 4.82 9.24
CA PHE A 212 -1.88 4.27 10.59
C PHE A 212 -0.96 5.15 11.46
N GLY A 213 -1.16 5.12 12.78
CA GLY A 213 -0.33 5.86 13.72
C GLY A 213 0.08 5.02 14.93
N LEU A 214 1.33 5.17 15.37
CA LEU A 214 1.83 4.61 16.61
C LEU A 214 2.40 5.76 17.45
N ASN A 215 2.07 5.80 18.74
CA ASN A 215 2.70 6.70 19.71
C ASN A 215 3.43 5.89 20.78
N ALA A 216 4.70 6.20 20.96
CA ALA A 216 5.60 5.63 21.94
C ALA A 216 6.02 6.64 23.02
N GLU A 217 5.55 7.90 23.00
CA GLU A 217 5.76 8.84 24.10
C GLU A 217 4.68 8.71 25.17
N GLY A 218 5.11 8.41 26.39
CA GLY A 218 4.23 8.28 27.56
C GLY A 218 4.08 9.55 28.39
N THR A 219 5.03 10.48 28.30
CA THR A 219 5.01 11.73 29.08
C THR A 219 3.90 12.65 28.58
N GLY A 220 3.05 13.08 29.51
CA GLY A 220 1.90 13.94 29.17
C GLY A 220 0.81 13.25 28.34
N ALA A 221 0.93 11.94 28.06
CA ALA A 221 -0.09 11.18 27.36
C ALA A 221 -1.37 11.05 28.20
N GLY A 222 -2.52 11.03 27.52
CA GLY A 222 -3.81 10.69 28.12
C GLY A 222 -3.98 9.18 28.34
N ALA A 223 -5.18 8.77 28.75
CA ALA A 223 -5.53 7.34 28.90
C ALA A 223 -5.49 6.56 27.58
N ASN A 224 -5.55 7.26 26.45
CA ASN A 224 -5.42 6.72 25.10
C ASN A 224 -3.95 6.58 24.65
N GLY A 225 -2.96 7.01 25.45
CA GLY A 225 -1.56 6.96 25.04
C GLY A 225 -1.13 8.03 24.04
N TRP A 226 -1.93 9.10 23.86
CA TRP A 226 -1.62 10.24 23.01
C TRP A 226 -1.63 11.54 23.83
N GLN A 227 -0.79 12.50 23.48
CA GLN A 227 -0.84 13.84 24.04
C GLN A 227 -2.03 14.62 23.46
N THR A 228 -2.35 15.78 24.05
CA THR A 228 -3.41 16.65 23.51
C THR A 228 -2.96 17.42 22.26
N ASP A 229 -1.66 17.66 22.12
CA ASP A 229 -1.07 18.41 21.01
C ASP A 229 0.43 18.11 20.87
N ALA A 230 0.99 18.29 19.67
CA ALA A 230 2.44 18.19 19.44
C ALA A 230 3.16 19.49 19.81
N THR A 231 3.67 19.52 21.05
CA THR A 231 4.39 20.67 21.63
C THR A 231 5.92 20.56 21.57
N SER A 232 6.43 19.37 21.27
CA SER A 232 7.86 19.05 21.17
C SER A 232 8.10 17.99 20.09
N SER A 233 9.35 17.59 19.89
CA SER A 233 9.76 16.57 18.92
C SER A 233 9.56 15.13 19.40
N THR A 234 8.85 14.92 20.49
CA THR A 234 8.54 13.56 20.99
C THR A 234 7.05 13.42 21.32
N THR A 235 6.29 14.51 21.24
CA THR A 235 4.87 14.52 21.65
C THR A 235 3.98 14.61 20.43
N SER A 236 2.86 13.88 20.43
CA SER A 236 1.91 13.91 19.33
C SER A 236 0.47 13.85 19.81
N ALA A 237 -0.41 14.63 19.18
CA ALA A 237 -1.83 14.36 19.25
C ALA A 237 -2.21 13.17 18.36
N LEU A 238 -3.38 12.59 18.59
CA LEU A 238 -3.97 11.64 17.64
C LEU A 238 -4.56 12.42 16.45
N PRO A 239 -4.17 12.15 15.19
CA PRO A 239 -4.82 12.75 14.03
C PRO A 239 -6.31 12.40 13.97
N ASN A 240 -7.16 13.37 13.60
CA ASN A 240 -8.63 13.17 13.52
C ASN A 240 -9.05 12.07 12.53
N ALA A 241 -8.20 11.77 11.54
CA ALA A 241 -8.40 10.71 10.57
C ALA A 241 -8.16 9.30 11.15
N LEU A 242 -7.57 9.19 12.35
CA LEU A 242 -7.25 7.94 13.01
C LEU A 242 -8.10 7.74 14.26
N VAL A 243 -8.28 6.47 14.65
CA VAL A 243 -9.04 6.09 15.84
C VAL A 243 -8.19 5.15 16.69
N GLU A 244 -7.89 5.57 17.92
CA GLU A 244 -7.17 4.74 18.89
C GLU A 244 -7.89 3.39 19.10
N GLY A 245 -7.13 2.29 19.06
CA GLY A 245 -7.67 0.94 19.19
C GLY A 245 -8.26 0.38 17.89
N GLN A 246 -8.16 1.10 16.78
CA GLN A 246 -8.57 0.62 15.45
C GLN A 246 -7.49 0.90 14.39
N THR A 247 -7.15 2.17 14.17
CA THR A 247 -6.18 2.61 13.14
C THR A 247 -5.01 3.38 13.75
N ALA A 248 -4.93 3.39 15.07
CA ALA A 248 -3.84 3.94 15.83
C ALA A 248 -3.64 3.19 17.15
N VAL A 249 -2.41 3.20 17.66
CA VAL A 249 -2.07 2.65 18.98
C VAL A 249 -1.15 3.60 19.75
N GLY A 250 -1.61 4.01 20.93
CA GLY A 250 -0.78 4.64 21.94
C GLY A 250 -0.24 3.59 22.90
N LEU A 251 1.07 3.33 22.89
CA LEU A 251 1.69 2.24 23.65
C LEU A 251 1.74 2.53 25.15
N PHE A 252 1.94 3.80 25.53
CA PHE A 252 2.22 4.20 26.89
C PHE A 252 1.19 5.23 27.39
N PRO A 253 0.05 4.79 27.95
CA PRO A 253 -0.95 5.69 28.52
C PRO A 253 -0.47 6.38 29.80
N ALA A 254 -1.21 7.39 30.24
CA ALA A 254 -0.96 8.12 31.49
C ALA A 254 -0.58 7.20 32.66
N GLY A 255 0.61 7.44 33.24
CA GLY A 255 1.10 6.69 34.41
C GLY A 255 1.76 5.35 34.08
N SER A 256 1.95 5.00 32.82
CA SER A 256 2.76 3.85 32.40
C SER A 256 4.25 4.20 32.33
N THR A 257 5.10 3.16 32.30
CA THR A 257 6.54 3.30 32.07
C THR A 257 6.80 3.11 30.59
N GLU A 258 7.34 4.16 29.98
CA GLU A 258 7.76 4.17 28.60
C GLU A 258 9.04 3.34 28.37
N LEU A 259 9.13 2.69 27.21
CA LEU A 259 10.28 1.90 26.79
C LEU A 259 10.57 2.12 25.30
N ALA A 260 11.85 2.07 24.95
CA ALA A 260 12.35 2.42 23.61
C ALA A 260 11.92 1.46 22.47
N ASN A 261 11.48 0.25 22.79
CA ASN A 261 11.20 -0.75 21.77
C ASN A 261 9.88 -1.44 22.07
N ALA A 262 9.11 -1.76 21.04
CA ALA A 262 7.87 -2.49 21.16
C ALA A 262 7.55 -3.30 19.89
N ALA A 263 6.96 -4.47 20.07
CA ALA A 263 6.44 -5.27 18.97
C ALA A 263 5.08 -5.86 19.33
N TYR A 264 4.19 -5.93 18.34
CA TYR A 264 2.95 -6.67 18.47
C TYR A 264 3.27 -8.15 18.70
N ASN A 265 2.64 -8.74 19.71
CA ASN A 265 2.95 -10.09 20.20
C ASN A 265 2.38 -11.22 19.32
N ARG A 266 1.77 -10.87 18.18
CA ARG A 266 1.23 -11.81 17.19
C ARG A 266 0.14 -12.74 17.74
N VAL A 267 -0.63 -12.29 18.73
CA VAL A 267 -1.74 -13.08 19.30
C VAL A 267 -2.84 -13.39 18.28
N VAL A 268 -3.07 -12.49 17.31
CA VAL A 268 -3.91 -12.72 16.13
C VAL A 268 -3.09 -12.48 14.87
N THR A 269 -3.00 -13.48 14.00
CA THR A 269 -2.26 -13.44 12.73
C THR A 269 -3.10 -13.87 11.52
N SER A 270 -4.39 -14.16 11.73
CA SER A 270 -5.34 -14.53 10.69
C SER A 270 -6.72 -13.94 10.99
N GLY A 271 -7.40 -13.44 9.96
CA GLY A 271 -8.76 -12.88 10.07
C GLY A 271 -9.01 -11.82 9.00
N THR A 272 -10.11 -11.09 9.12
CA THR A 272 -10.36 -9.94 8.24
C THR A 272 -9.38 -8.78 8.55
N LYS A 273 -9.28 -7.82 7.63
CA LYS A 273 -8.52 -6.59 7.85
C LYS A 273 -8.90 -5.90 9.17
N GLU A 274 -10.19 -5.83 9.48
CA GLU A 274 -10.73 -5.17 10.68
C GLU A 274 -10.35 -5.92 11.96
N GLU A 275 -10.39 -7.25 11.94
CA GLU A 275 -10.00 -8.09 13.08
C GLU A 275 -8.50 -7.96 13.38
N LEU A 276 -7.68 -7.98 12.32
CA LEU A 276 -6.24 -7.77 12.43
C LEU A 276 -5.91 -6.37 12.94
N LEU A 277 -6.56 -5.32 12.41
CA LEU A 277 -6.40 -3.95 12.89
C LEU A 277 -6.78 -3.81 14.36
N ALA A 278 -7.93 -4.36 14.78
CA ALA A 278 -8.34 -4.29 16.18
C ALA A 278 -7.35 -5.01 17.11
N ALA A 279 -6.76 -6.11 16.66
CA ALA A 279 -5.74 -6.82 17.43
C ALA A 279 -4.41 -6.05 17.49
N ILE A 280 -3.95 -5.50 16.37
CA ILE A 280 -2.71 -4.72 16.27
C ILE A 280 -2.85 -3.39 17.02
N ALA A 281 -3.99 -2.71 16.92
CA ALA A 281 -4.22 -1.43 17.57
C ALA A 281 -4.51 -1.56 19.08
N ASN A 282 -4.65 -2.77 19.60
CA ASN A 282 -4.82 -3.01 21.03
C ASN A 282 -3.44 -3.09 21.72
N ARG A 283 -3.08 -2.05 22.47
CA ARG A 283 -1.82 -1.98 23.23
C ARG A 283 -1.56 -3.17 24.17
N ALA A 284 -2.60 -3.85 24.65
CA ALA A 284 -2.43 -5.04 25.50
C ALA A 284 -1.79 -6.22 24.75
N ASN A 285 -1.79 -6.18 23.42
CA ASN A 285 -1.16 -7.15 22.55
C ASN A 285 0.26 -6.76 22.15
N TRP A 286 0.90 -5.81 22.85
CA TRP A 286 2.27 -5.40 22.57
C TRP A 286 3.21 -5.79 23.70
N THR A 287 4.41 -6.21 23.32
CA THR A 287 5.53 -6.42 24.23
C THR A 287 6.51 -5.27 24.06
N SER A 288 6.88 -4.60 25.15
CA SER A 288 7.84 -3.51 25.15
C SER A 288 9.12 -3.84 25.91
N SER A 289 10.23 -3.21 25.52
CA SER A 289 11.58 -3.55 25.99
C SER A 289 12.53 -2.36 25.95
N ALA A 290 13.43 -2.26 26.93
CA ALA A 290 14.56 -1.33 26.91
C ALA A 290 15.70 -1.78 25.98
N SER A 291 15.62 -3.00 25.43
CA SER A 291 16.57 -3.57 24.47
C SER A 291 15.86 -3.86 23.15
N LEU A 292 16.63 -3.85 22.05
CA LEU A 292 16.17 -4.20 20.72
C LEU A 292 15.28 -5.44 20.70
N ILE A 293 14.20 -5.38 19.94
CA ILE A 293 13.34 -6.52 19.64
C ILE A 293 13.61 -6.94 18.20
N ASP A 294 13.88 -8.23 17.99
CA ASP A 294 13.90 -8.82 16.66
C ASP A 294 12.46 -8.97 16.16
N PHE A 295 12.15 -8.37 15.01
CA PHE A 295 10.81 -8.44 14.44
C PHE A 295 10.58 -9.73 13.67
N ASP A 296 9.46 -10.40 13.94
CA ASP A 296 8.99 -11.54 13.16
C ASP A 296 8.32 -11.07 11.87
N SER A 297 9.00 -11.27 10.74
CA SER A 297 8.54 -10.93 9.38
C SER A 297 7.64 -11.98 8.74
N SER A 298 7.20 -13.01 9.49
CA SER A 298 6.25 -14.00 8.98
C SER A 298 4.92 -13.36 8.59
N SER A 299 4.41 -13.72 7.43
CA SER A 299 3.16 -13.18 6.88
C SER A 299 1.93 -13.48 7.76
N TYR A 300 0.94 -12.61 7.64
CA TYR A 300 -0.41 -12.77 8.17
C TYR A 300 -1.31 -13.42 7.12
N SER A 301 -2.39 -14.06 7.55
CA SER A 301 -3.45 -14.56 6.66
C SER A 301 -4.61 -13.57 6.65
N VAL A 302 -4.64 -12.67 5.68
CA VAL A 302 -5.72 -11.69 5.53
C VAL A 302 -6.86 -12.32 4.72
N GLU A 303 -8.01 -12.49 5.37
CA GLU A 303 -9.21 -12.99 4.71
C GLU A 303 -9.85 -11.87 3.89
N ALA A 304 -10.06 -12.13 2.60
CA ALA A 304 -10.87 -11.26 1.78
C ALA A 304 -12.31 -11.30 2.29
N ILE A 305 -12.90 -10.14 2.56
CA ILE A 305 -14.34 -10.06 2.79
C ILE A 305 -14.99 -10.49 1.46
N PRO A 306 -15.82 -11.55 1.43
CA PRO A 306 -16.51 -11.93 0.21
C PRO A 306 -17.33 -10.72 -0.24
N GLU A 307 -17.12 -10.27 -1.48
CA GLU A 307 -17.97 -9.21 -2.04
C GLU A 307 -19.44 -9.62 -1.82
N PRO A 308 -20.31 -8.72 -1.33
CA PRO A 308 -21.72 -9.02 -1.21
C PRO A 308 -22.18 -9.45 -2.60
N ALA A 309 -22.56 -10.73 -2.75
CA ALA A 309 -22.75 -11.39 -4.04
C ALA A 309 -23.51 -10.46 -4.99
N THR A 310 -22.80 -9.81 -5.90
CA THR A 310 -23.41 -8.94 -6.89
C THR A 310 -24.24 -9.87 -7.76
N MET A 311 -25.57 -9.78 -7.64
CA MET A 311 -26.49 -10.46 -8.54
C MET A 311 -26.08 -10.08 -9.96
N THR A 312 -25.40 -11.00 -10.64
CA THR A 312 -25.05 -10.88 -12.04
C THR A 312 -26.35 -10.97 -12.82
N ALA A 313 -27.09 -9.87 -12.92
CA ALA A 313 -28.21 -9.76 -13.82
C ALA A 313 -27.63 -9.88 -15.23
N LEU A 314 -27.80 -11.06 -15.84
CA LEU A 314 -27.52 -11.29 -17.25
C LEU A 314 -28.30 -10.27 -18.09
N GLY A 315 -27.67 -9.15 -18.41
CA GLY A 315 -28.11 -8.22 -19.44
C GLY A 315 -27.84 -8.77 -20.83
N LEU A 316 -28.41 -9.94 -21.17
CA LEU A 316 -28.40 -10.50 -22.52
C LEU A 316 -29.83 -10.74 -22.99
N ALA A 317 -30.60 -9.68 -23.22
CA ALA A 317 -31.87 -9.76 -23.95
C ALA A 317 -32.41 -8.39 -24.43
N LEU A 318 -31.71 -7.67 -25.32
CA LEU A 318 -32.35 -6.61 -26.12
C LEU A 318 -31.84 -6.55 -27.59
N VAL A 319 -31.53 -7.70 -28.19
CA VAL A 319 -31.39 -7.80 -29.66
C VAL A 319 -32.13 -9.03 -30.17
N ALA A 320 -33.47 -9.01 -30.06
CA ALA A 320 -34.36 -9.74 -30.96
C ALA A 320 -35.81 -9.29 -30.73
N ILE A 321 -36.56 -9.11 -31.83
CA ILE A 321 -38.00 -8.81 -31.92
C ILE A 321 -38.27 -7.29 -31.79
N ALA A 322 -38.73 -6.53 -32.79
CA ALA A 322 -39.56 -6.87 -33.94
C ALA A 322 -39.21 -6.04 -35.18
N ARG A 323 -38.68 -6.73 -36.19
CA ARG A 323 -38.70 -6.30 -37.59
C ARG A 323 -40.00 -6.83 -38.22
N LYS A 324 -41.13 -6.15 -38.04
CA LYS A 324 -42.29 -6.29 -38.95
C LYS A 324 -43.33 -5.20 -38.73
N ARG A 325 -43.39 -4.24 -39.66
CA ARG A 325 -44.62 -3.75 -40.31
C ARG A 325 -44.24 -2.79 -41.44
N ARG A 326 -44.09 -3.35 -42.65
CA ARG A 326 -44.43 -2.66 -43.89
C ARG A 326 -45.87 -3.04 -44.21
N LYS A 327 -46.74 -2.04 -44.29
CA LYS A 327 -47.74 -1.89 -45.35
C LYS A 327 -47.67 -0.43 -45.77
#